data_AF-X1DZJ6-F1
#
_entry.id   AF-X1DZJ6-F1
#
_cell.length_a   1.000
_cell.length_b   1.000
_cell.length_c   1.000
_cell.angle_alpha   90.00
_cell.angle_beta   90.00
_cell.angle_gamma   90.00
#
_symmetry.space_group_name_H-M   'P 1'
#
loop_
_entity.id
_entity.type
_entity.pdbx_description
1 polymer ?
#
loop_
_entity_poly.entity_id
_entity_poly.type
_entity_poly.pdbx_seq_one_letter_code
_entity_poly.pdbx_strand_id
1 'polypeptide(L)'
;GEGAGLPYLEAAACGVPSIGTDYAGAPEYIGPGLVVPAKEYIILNAPGTRYALPNIDGMAKALTKLMNTNRTKLARKLIAHAERYSWDNVVKRYMNPFMDECEKELFPMYTSAGIKSWRQEI
;
A
#
# COMPACT_ATOMS: atom_id res chain seq x y z
N GLY A 1 -10.21 -9.05 -3.59
CA GLY A 1 -9.01 -8.83 -2.76
C GLY A 1 -8.74 -7.34 -2.67
N GLU A 2 -7.87 -6.91 -1.77
CA GLU A 2 -7.43 -5.52 -1.74
C GLU A 2 -6.34 -5.27 -2.77
N GLY A 3 -6.44 -4.14 -3.47
CA GLY A 3 -5.38 -3.62 -4.34
C GLY A 3 -4.26 -3.01 -3.50
N ALA A 4 -4.14 -1.68 -3.52
CA ALA A 4 -3.07 -0.96 -2.82
C ALA A 4 -3.23 -0.84 -1.29
N GLY A 5 -4.20 -1.52 -0.68
CA GLY A 5 -4.31 -1.60 0.80
C GLY A 5 -4.42 -0.25 1.53
N LEU A 6 -5.01 0.77 0.92
CA LEU A 6 -5.11 2.12 1.51
C LEU A 6 -5.69 2.13 2.94
N PRO A 7 -6.72 1.34 3.28
CA PRO A 7 -7.23 1.29 4.65
C PRO A 7 -6.19 0.85 5.68
N TYR A 8 -5.26 -0.04 5.31
CA TYR A 8 -4.16 -0.45 6.19
C TYR A 8 -3.17 0.70 6.42
N LEU A 9 -2.86 1.46 5.37
CA LEU A 9 -1.97 2.61 5.47
C LEU A 9 -2.58 3.75 6.30
N GLU A 10 -3.88 4.01 6.13
CA GLU A 10 -4.62 5.01 6.93
C GLU A 10 -4.66 4.62 8.40
N ALA A 11 -4.95 3.35 8.72
CA ALA A 11 -4.88 2.83 10.08
C ALA A 11 -3.47 2.98 10.66
N ALA A 12 -2.44 2.62 9.88
CA ALA A 12 -1.05 2.73 10.29
C ALA A 12 -0.61 4.18 10.52
N ALA A 13 -1.09 5.13 9.71
CA ALA A 13 -0.87 6.57 9.89
C ALA A 13 -1.47 7.09 11.21
N CYS A 14 -2.60 6.51 11.63
CA CYS A 14 -3.20 6.74 12.96
C CYS A 14 -2.52 5.95 14.09
N GLY A 15 -1.46 5.18 13.81
CA GLY A 15 -0.78 4.33 14.78
C GLY A 15 -1.59 3.10 15.23
N VAL A 16 -2.63 2.73 14.48
CA VAL A 16 -3.51 1.59 14.78
C VAL A 16 -3.09 0.39 13.92
N PRO A 17 -2.76 -0.76 14.51
CA PRO A 17 -2.40 -1.95 13.75
C PRO A 17 -3.63 -2.59 13.11
N SER A 18 -3.45 -3.10 11.90
CA SER A 18 -4.44 -3.93 11.22
C SER A 18 -4.06 -5.40 11.22
N ILE A 19 -5.07 -6.24 10.98
CA ILE A 19 -4.91 -7.67 10.69
C ILE A 19 -5.51 -7.91 9.32
N GLY A 20 -4.76 -8.55 8.43
CA GLY A 20 -5.16 -8.82 7.05
C GLY A 20 -4.99 -10.29 6.70
N THR A 21 -5.65 -10.72 5.64
CA THR A 21 -5.40 -12.03 5.04
C THR A 21 -4.10 -11.96 4.25
N ASP A 22 -3.27 -13.01 4.30
CA ASP A 22 -2.07 -13.17 3.48
C ASP A 22 -2.46 -13.43 2.02
N TYR A 23 -2.94 -12.39 1.36
CA TYR A 23 -3.54 -12.44 0.03
C TYR A 23 -3.59 -11.03 -0.60
N ALA A 24 -3.36 -10.96 -1.91
CA ALA A 24 -3.33 -9.72 -2.69
C ALA A 24 -2.34 -8.70 -2.10
N GLY A 25 -2.69 -7.41 -2.01
CA GLY A 25 -1.77 -6.38 -1.51
C GLY A 25 -1.58 -6.36 0.01
N ALA A 26 -2.40 -7.05 0.79
CA ALA A 26 -2.34 -6.95 2.25
C ALA A 26 -0.94 -7.23 2.86
N PRO A 27 -0.17 -8.26 2.44
CA PRO A 27 1.17 -8.51 2.97
C PRO A 27 2.16 -7.38 2.73
N GLU A 28 1.94 -6.57 1.70
CA GLU A 28 2.79 -5.45 1.33
C GLU A 28 2.45 -4.20 2.17
N TYR A 29 1.16 -3.85 2.25
CA TYR A 29 0.70 -2.57 2.81
C TYR A 29 0.41 -2.60 4.32
N ILE A 30 0.23 -3.78 4.91
CA ILE A 30 -0.11 -3.88 6.34
C ILE A 30 1.06 -3.55 7.27
N GLY A 31 2.29 -3.63 6.74
CA GLY A 31 3.50 -3.25 7.46
C GLY A 31 3.68 -3.99 8.80
N PRO A 32 3.93 -3.28 9.91
CA PRO A 32 4.07 -3.87 11.24
C PRO A 32 2.81 -4.53 11.82
N GLY A 33 1.68 -4.52 11.11
CA GLY A 33 0.49 -5.31 11.45
C GLY A 33 0.73 -6.82 11.29
N LEU A 34 -0.35 -7.60 11.29
CA LEU A 34 -0.26 -9.06 11.20
C LEU A 34 -1.04 -9.59 9.99
N VAL A 35 -0.44 -10.53 9.28
CA VAL A 35 -1.15 -11.32 8.27
C VAL A 35 -1.53 -12.69 8.81
N VAL A 36 -2.66 -13.21 8.35
CA VAL A 36 -3.11 -14.58 8.62
C VAL A 36 -3.30 -15.33 7.31
N PRO A 37 -2.94 -16.62 7.22
CA PRO A 37 -3.05 -17.35 5.97
C PRO A 37 -4.50 -17.43 5.50
N ALA A 38 -4.68 -17.35 4.18
CA ALA A 38 -5.94 -17.73 3.54
C ALA A 38 -6.21 -19.22 3.80
N LYS A 39 -7.41 -19.56 4.25
CA LYS A 39 -7.80 -20.96 4.48
C LYS A 39 -8.45 -21.55 3.23
N GLU A 40 -9.30 -20.76 2.58
CA GLU A 40 -10.14 -21.17 1.46
C GLU A 40 -10.27 -20.01 0.46
N TYR A 41 -10.86 -20.30 -0.70
CA TYR A 41 -11.16 -19.30 -1.72
C TYR A 41 -12.59 -19.47 -2.21
N ILE A 42 -13.25 -18.35 -2.49
CA ILE A 42 -14.56 -18.31 -3.15
C ILE A 42 -14.45 -17.56 -4.47
N ILE A 43 -15.28 -17.93 -5.43
CA ILE A 43 -15.38 -17.25 -6.73
C ILE A 43 -16.73 -16.54 -6.76
N LEU A 44 -16.70 -15.21 -6.77
CA LEU A 44 -17.89 -14.37 -6.62
C LEU A 44 -18.28 -13.60 -7.88
N ASN A 45 -17.49 -13.71 -8.94
CA ASN A 45 -17.67 -12.89 -10.14
C ASN A 45 -17.46 -13.71 -11.42
N ALA A 46 -18.11 -13.29 -12.50
CA ALA A 46 -18.01 -13.92 -13.82
C ALA A 46 -16.56 -14.04 -14.35
N PRO A 47 -15.64 -13.08 -14.09
CA PRO A 47 -14.22 -13.24 -14.42
C PRO A 47 -13.49 -14.38 -13.69
N GLY A 48 -14.13 -15.07 -12.74
CA GLY A 48 -13.53 -16.24 -12.07
C GLY A 48 -12.48 -15.89 -11.01
N THR A 49 -12.50 -14.68 -10.45
CA THR A 49 -11.49 -14.24 -9.48
C THR A 49 -11.66 -15.00 -8.17
N ARG A 50 -10.56 -15.57 -7.68
CA ARG A 50 -10.51 -16.23 -6.36
C ARG A 50 -10.38 -15.19 -5.27
N TYR A 51 -11.35 -15.09 -4.36
CA TYR A 51 -11.30 -14.25 -3.17
C TYR A 51 -10.92 -15.10 -1.97
N ALA A 52 -9.80 -14.78 -1.32
CA ALA A 52 -9.34 -15.49 -0.15
C ALA A 52 -10.29 -15.28 1.04
N LEU A 53 -10.62 -16.39 1.71
CA LEU A 53 -11.30 -16.39 3.00
C LEU A 53 -10.26 -16.49 4.13
N PRO A 54 -10.31 -15.58 5.12
CA PRO A 54 -9.37 -15.59 6.23
C PRO A 54 -9.57 -16.80 7.14
N ASN A 55 -8.47 -17.28 7.72
CA ASN A 55 -8.54 -18.24 8.83
C ASN A 55 -9.07 -17.54 10.10
N ILE A 56 -10.29 -17.87 10.53
CA ILE A 56 -10.96 -17.25 11.70
C ILE A 56 -10.13 -17.46 12.98
N ASP A 57 -9.64 -18.67 13.23
CA ASP A 57 -8.80 -18.95 14.40
C ASP A 57 -7.48 -18.18 14.34
N GLY A 58 -6.93 -18.04 13.14
CA GLY A 58 -5.76 -17.21 12.86
C GLY A 58 -6.01 -15.74 13.21
N MET A 59 -7.17 -15.19 12.80
CA MET A 59 -7.57 -13.82 13.11
C MET A 59 -7.69 -13.60 14.62
N ALA A 60 -8.35 -14.53 15.35
CA ALA A 60 -8.49 -14.45 16.80
C ALA A 60 -7.13 -14.48 17.53
N LYS A 61 -6.21 -15.35 17.09
CA LYS A 61 -4.84 -15.41 17.62
C LYS A 61 -4.06 -14.13 17.33
N ALA A 62 -4.18 -13.59 16.11
CA ALA A 62 -3.52 -12.35 15.72
C ALA A 62 -4.03 -11.16 16.55
N LEU A 63 -5.35 -11.06 16.76
CA LEU A 63 -5.95 -10.04 17.62
C LEU A 63 -5.44 -10.14 19.05
N THR A 64 -5.42 -11.35 19.61
CA THR A 64 -4.88 -11.61 20.95
C THR A 64 -3.41 -11.16 21.05
N LYS A 65 -2.58 -11.46 20.05
CA LYS A 65 -1.17 -11.05 20.01
C LYS A 65 -1.01 -9.52 19.96
N LEU A 66 -1.80 -8.82 19.15
CA LEU A 66 -1.77 -7.36 19.07
C LEU A 66 -2.20 -6.71 20.39
N MET A 67 -3.26 -7.23 21.00
CA MET A 67 -3.78 -6.69 22.26
C MET A 67 -2.79 -6.83 23.42
N ASN A 68 -1.91 -7.82 23.38
CA ASN A 68 -0.86 -8.07 24.36
C ASN A 68 0.52 -7.50 23.97
N THR A 69 0.62 -6.73 22.89
CA THR A 69 1.87 -6.09 22.45
C THR A 69 2.04 -4.71 23.07
N ASN A 70 3.29 -4.22 23.15
CA ASN A 70 3.58 -2.82 23.50
C ASN A 70 3.03 -1.88 22.40
N ARG A 71 1.85 -1.29 22.65
CA ARG A 71 1.11 -0.46 21.70
C ARG A 71 1.90 0.78 21.27
N THR A 72 2.58 1.46 22.18
CA THR A 72 3.36 2.66 21.85
C THR A 72 4.53 2.35 20.93
N LYS A 73 5.23 1.22 21.16
CA LYS A 73 6.31 0.78 20.27
C LYS A 73 5.77 0.39 18.90
N LEU A 74 4.61 -0.26 18.85
CA LEU A 74 3.98 -0.67 17.59
C LEU A 74 3.47 0.55 16.80
N ALA A 75 2.79 1.49 17.44
CA ALA A 75 2.29 2.72 16.82
C ALA A 75 3.40 3.51 16.12
N ARG A 76 4.57 3.67 16.76
CA ARG A 76 5.73 4.35 16.12
C ARG A 76 6.19 3.65 14.84
N LYS A 77 6.20 2.31 14.83
CA LYS A 77 6.59 1.54 13.65
C LYS A 77 5.54 1.67 12.54
N LEU A 78 4.27 1.68 12.91
CA LEU A 78 3.14 1.83 11.97
C LEU A 78 3.18 3.20 11.29
N ILE A 79 3.32 4.27 12.05
CA ILE A 79 3.41 5.64 11.51
C ILE A 79 4.62 5.76 10.58
N ALA A 80 5.79 5.26 11.00
CA ALA A 80 6.98 5.24 10.15
C ALA A 80 6.81 4.38 8.88
N HIS A 81 5.94 3.36 8.92
CA HIS A 81 5.60 2.58 7.74
C HIS A 81 4.71 3.37 6.79
N ALA A 82 3.64 3.99 7.31
CA ALA A 82 2.70 4.79 6.53
C ALA A 82 3.37 6.02 5.89
N GLU A 83 4.34 6.65 6.57
CA GLU A 83 5.04 7.83 6.07
C GLU A 83 5.76 7.58 4.73
N ARG A 84 6.18 6.34 4.44
CA ARG A 84 6.78 6.01 3.14
C ARG A 84 5.82 6.18 1.97
N TYR A 85 4.51 6.17 2.25
CA TYR A 85 3.43 6.32 1.29
C TYR A 85 2.75 7.70 1.39
N SER A 86 3.33 8.66 2.11
CA SER A 86 2.81 10.02 2.14
C SER A 86 2.77 10.60 0.72
N TRP A 87 1.79 11.47 0.45
CA TRP A 87 1.60 12.04 -0.89
C TRP A 87 2.85 12.74 -1.40
N ASP A 88 3.56 13.47 -0.53
CA ASP A 88 4.83 14.11 -0.88
C ASP A 88 5.86 13.09 -1.40
N ASN A 89 5.97 11.93 -0.75
CA ASN A 89 6.85 10.85 -1.17
C ASN A 89 6.38 10.21 -2.48
N VAL A 90 5.09 9.89 -2.59
CA VAL A 90 4.52 9.22 -3.77
C VAL A 90 4.62 10.11 -5.01
N VAL A 91 4.22 11.37 -4.88
CA VAL A 91 4.26 12.35 -5.97
C VAL A 91 5.69 12.60 -6.42
N LYS A 92 6.59 12.88 -5.48
CA LYS A 92 7.97 13.19 -5.80
C LYS A 92 8.72 12.02 -6.43
N ARG A 93 8.50 10.79 -5.94
CA ARG A 93 9.30 9.62 -6.35
C ARG A 93 8.75 8.87 -7.55
N TYR A 94 7.43 8.86 -7.72
CA TYR A 94 6.79 8.01 -8.73
C TYR A 94 5.96 8.82 -9.72
N MET A 95 5.09 9.72 -9.23
CA MET A 95 4.17 10.44 -10.12
C MET A 95 4.90 11.45 -11.01
N ASN A 96 5.75 12.32 -10.44
CA ASN A 96 6.45 13.35 -11.20
C ASN A 96 7.39 12.73 -12.25
N PRO A 97 8.24 11.73 -11.93
CA PRO A 97 9.06 11.09 -12.95
C PRO A 97 8.25 10.45 -14.08
N PHE A 98 7.16 9.74 -13.75
CA PHE A 98 6.27 9.19 -14.77
C PHE A 98 5.66 10.27 -15.66
N MET A 99 5.25 11.39 -15.05
CA MET A 99 4.67 12.50 -15.78
C MET A 99 5.68 13.23 -16.67
N ASP A 100 6.93 13.36 -16.23
CA ASP A 100 8.03 13.91 -17.04
C ASP A 100 8.30 13.03 -18.27
N GLU A 101 8.15 11.71 -18.14
CA GLU A 101 8.24 10.77 -19.27
C GLU A 101 7.06 10.94 -20.22
N CYS A 102 5.83 10.97 -19.70
CA CYS A 102 4.63 11.19 -20.52
C CYS A 102 4.66 12.52 -21.28
N GLU A 103 5.19 13.59 -20.68
CA GLU A 103 5.30 14.89 -21.36
C GLU A 103 6.19 14.84 -22.60
N LYS A 104 7.28 14.07 -22.59
CA LYS A 104 8.17 13.95 -23.75
C LYS A 104 7.47 13.32 -24.96
N GLU A 105 6.46 12.48 -24.73
CA GLU A 105 5.70 11.83 -25.79
C GLU A 105 4.44 12.63 -26.17
N LEU A 106 3.67 13.07 -25.17
CA LEU A 106 2.35 13.66 -25.36
C LEU A 106 2.38 15.17 -25.59
N PHE A 107 3.39 15.87 -25.06
CA PHE A 107 3.51 17.33 -25.16
C PHE A 107 4.99 17.80 -25.09
N PRO A 108 5.85 17.39 -26.05
CA PRO A 108 7.29 17.59 -25.97
C PRO A 108 7.70 19.06 -25.99
N MET A 109 8.63 19.44 -25.10
CA MET A 109 9.38 20.69 -25.25
C MET A 109 10.56 20.46 -26.19
N TYR A 110 10.55 21.13 -27.34
CA TYR A 110 11.69 21.14 -28.26
C TYR A 110 12.71 22.18 -27.83
N THR A 111 13.91 21.74 -27.48
CA THR A 111 15.05 22.62 -27.16
C THR A 111 16.21 22.37 -28.12
N SER A 112 17.18 23.28 -28.16
CA SER A 112 18.41 23.08 -28.94
C SER A 112 19.24 21.86 -28.49
N ALA A 113 19.01 21.35 -27.28
CA ALA A 113 19.66 20.16 -26.73
C ALA A 113 18.83 18.87 -26.89
N GLY A 114 17.64 18.92 -27.51
CA GLY A 114 16.73 17.79 -27.67
C GLY A 114 15.37 17.97 -26.99
N ILE A 115 14.63 16.87 -26.82
CA ILE A 115 13.29 16.85 -26.20
C ILE A 115 13.42 16.84 -24.68
N LYS A 116 12.73 17.76 -24.00
CA LYS A 116 12.66 17.86 -22.54
C LYS A 116 11.22 17.88 -22.03
N SER A 117 11.07 17.72 -20.71
CA SER A 117 9.81 17.96 -19.97
C SER A 117 9.74 19.42 -19.51
N TRP A 118 8.52 19.97 -19.48
CA TRP A 118 8.28 21.35 -19.05
C TRP A 118 8.46 21.54 -17.54
N ARG A 119 8.23 20.50 -16.74
CA ARG A 119 8.35 20.54 -15.27
C ARG A 119 9.78 20.62 -14.74
N GLN A 120 10.78 20.34 -15.58
CA GLN A 120 12.18 20.33 -15.16
C GLN A 120 12.89 21.68 -15.31
N GLU A 121 12.22 22.69 -15.89
CA GLU A 121 12.78 24.05 -16.07
C GLU A 121 12.11 25.12 -15.19
N ILE A 122 11.09 24.76 -14.40
CA ILE A 122 10.42 25.63 -13.40
C ILE A 122 10.99 25.33 -12.01
#